data_AF-A0A636GLB3-F1
#
_entry.id   AF-A0A636GLB3-F1
#
_cell.length_a   1.000
_cell.length_b   1.000
_cell.length_c   1.000
_cell.angle_alpha   90.00
_cell.angle_beta   90.00
_cell.angle_gamma   90.00
#
_symmetry.space_group_name_H-M   'P 1'
#
loop_
_entity.id
_entity.type
_entity.pdbx_description
1 polymer ?
#
loop_
_entity_poly.entity_id
_entity_poly.type
_entity_poly.pdbx_seq_one_letter_code
_entity_poly.pdbx_strand_id
1 'polypeptide(L)'
;MVHADITGVHSHGVIRVEHYCTRLNAGGLNPKATFSIEQISPSVAILDSDDGMGHCALIKATDHAISLARETGLGFVSVKNTSHCGALSWFIEQATSQGTVAIAMTQTDTCVAPYGGAERFLGTNPIAFGFPVKDSHPMIVDMATSAIAFGKILHAKETGKPIGHGLALDKEGHITTDPHKIENLLPFGGHKGSGIALAIDALTGVLMGANFSNHIVRMYGDYDKMRKLASLVIVIDPQMLGNPLFSSIMSTMVNELRAVKPMPGVDKVLAPNDPQIAYKEKCLKEGIPVAEGIYQYLIG
;
A
#
# COMPACT_ATOMS: atom_id res chain seq x y z
N MET A 1 0.42 -10.79 -3.90
CA MET A 1 -0.95 -11.14 -4.33
C MET A 1 -1.65 -12.07 -3.34
N VAL A 2 -1.23 -13.34 -3.20
CA VAL A 2 -1.88 -14.27 -2.23
C VAL A 2 -1.92 -13.72 -0.80
N HIS A 3 -0.86 -13.03 -0.36
CA HIS A 3 -0.87 -12.29 0.92
C HIS A 3 -2.04 -11.30 1.04
N ALA A 4 -2.32 -10.54 -0.02
CA ALA A 4 -3.40 -9.57 0.00
C ALA A 4 -4.76 -10.28 0.08
N ASP A 5 -4.96 -11.39 -0.64
CA ASP A 5 -6.20 -12.15 -0.52
C ASP A 5 -6.37 -12.82 0.84
N ILE A 6 -5.32 -13.47 1.37
CA ILE A 6 -5.41 -14.15 2.67
C ILE A 6 -5.63 -13.16 3.82
N THR A 7 -5.34 -11.88 3.63
CA THR A 7 -5.59 -10.81 4.62
C THR A 7 -6.86 -10.00 4.29
N GLY A 8 -7.65 -10.39 3.29
CA GLY A 8 -8.92 -9.73 2.95
C GLY A 8 -8.77 -8.44 2.14
N VAL A 9 -7.58 -8.13 1.65
CA VAL A 9 -7.25 -6.98 0.79
C VAL A 9 -7.32 -7.40 -0.69
N HIS A 10 -8.45 -7.98 -1.09
CA HIS A 10 -8.64 -8.59 -2.42
C HIS A 10 -8.37 -7.65 -3.59
N SER A 11 -8.55 -6.33 -3.41
CA SER A 11 -8.25 -5.32 -4.44
C SER A 11 -6.78 -5.29 -4.90
N HIS A 12 -5.87 -5.88 -4.12
CA HIS A 12 -4.44 -6.04 -4.41
C HIS A 12 -4.04 -7.53 -4.50
N GLY A 13 -5.04 -8.42 -4.55
CA GLY A 13 -4.91 -9.87 -4.63
C GLY A 13 -4.71 -10.40 -6.05
N VAL A 14 -5.09 -11.67 -6.25
CA VAL A 14 -4.98 -12.40 -7.51
C VAL A 14 -5.84 -11.81 -8.63
N ILE A 15 -6.82 -10.96 -8.30
CA ILE A 15 -7.58 -10.16 -9.28
C ILE A 15 -6.66 -9.32 -10.18
N ARG A 16 -5.43 -9.03 -9.74
CA ARG A 16 -4.46 -8.24 -10.51
C ARG A 16 -3.61 -9.07 -11.47
N VAL A 17 -3.73 -10.39 -11.47
CA VAL A 17 -2.89 -11.26 -12.32
C VAL A 17 -3.12 -10.96 -13.80
N GLU A 18 -4.37 -10.89 -14.26
CA GLU A 18 -4.71 -10.52 -15.64
C GLU A 18 -4.12 -9.16 -16.03
N HIS A 19 -4.23 -8.17 -15.14
CA HIS A 19 -3.66 -6.85 -15.35
C HIS A 19 -2.12 -6.90 -15.55
N TYR A 20 -1.41 -7.65 -14.70
CA TYR A 20 0.05 -7.77 -14.82
C TYR A 20 0.45 -8.52 -16.09
N CYS A 21 -0.22 -9.61 -16.43
CA CYS A 21 0.01 -10.37 -17.67
C CYS A 21 -0.21 -9.49 -18.91
N THR A 22 -1.31 -8.73 -18.93
CA THR A 22 -1.64 -7.81 -20.03
C THR A 22 -0.54 -6.76 -20.21
N ARG A 23 -0.09 -6.13 -19.11
CA ARG A 23 0.96 -5.11 -19.15
C ARG A 23 2.33 -5.69 -19.55
N LEU A 24 2.68 -6.87 -19.05
CA LEU A 24 3.88 -7.61 -19.45
C LEU A 24 3.89 -7.89 -20.95
N ASN A 25 2.79 -8.41 -21.49
CA ASN A 25 2.66 -8.75 -22.91
C ASN A 25 2.69 -7.50 -23.81
N ALA A 26 2.15 -6.38 -23.33
CA ALA A 26 2.18 -5.11 -24.04
C ALA A 26 3.55 -4.39 -23.97
N GLY A 27 4.49 -4.86 -23.15
CA GLY A 27 5.82 -4.25 -22.99
C GLY A 27 5.91 -3.13 -21.95
N GLY A 28 4.86 -2.89 -21.16
CA GLY A 28 4.84 -1.87 -20.10
C GLY A 28 5.39 -2.35 -18.75
N LEU A 29 6.08 -3.50 -18.72
CA LEU A 29 6.83 -4.03 -17.58
C LEU A 29 8.02 -4.84 -18.10
N ASN A 30 9.21 -4.67 -17.53
CA ASN A 30 10.41 -5.39 -17.95
C ASN A 30 10.46 -6.82 -17.36
N PRO A 31 10.31 -7.88 -18.16
CA PRO A 31 10.32 -9.26 -17.66
C PRO A 31 11.71 -9.77 -17.28
N LYS A 32 12.78 -9.07 -17.67
CA LYS A 32 14.18 -9.44 -17.42
C LYS A 32 14.93 -8.35 -16.65
N ALA A 33 14.19 -7.63 -15.80
CA ALA A 33 14.71 -6.51 -15.03
C ALA A 33 15.92 -6.90 -14.18
N THR A 34 16.99 -6.09 -14.24
CA THR A 34 18.18 -6.28 -13.41
C THR A 34 18.25 -5.16 -12.37
N PHE A 35 17.88 -5.48 -11.13
CA PHE A 35 17.84 -4.49 -10.06
C PHE A 35 19.23 -4.10 -9.57
N SER A 36 19.58 -2.82 -9.64
CA SER A 36 20.78 -2.25 -9.03
C SER A 36 20.45 -1.54 -7.73
N ILE A 37 21.35 -1.62 -6.75
CA ILE A 37 21.27 -0.86 -5.51
C ILE A 37 22.53 0.01 -5.43
N GLU A 38 22.32 1.32 -5.29
CA GLU A 38 23.36 2.30 -5.04
C GLU A 38 23.28 2.75 -3.59
N GLN A 39 24.31 2.47 -2.79
CA GLN A 39 24.40 2.96 -1.43
C GLN A 39 24.92 4.40 -1.42
N ILE A 40 24.10 5.33 -0.93
CA ILE A 40 24.39 6.77 -0.92
C ILE A 40 25.08 7.18 0.37
N SER A 41 24.70 6.57 1.49
CA SER A 41 25.29 6.78 2.80
C SER A 41 25.10 5.52 3.67
N PRO A 42 25.67 5.45 4.89
CA PRO A 42 25.56 4.26 5.72
C PRO A 42 24.12 3.77 5.96
N SER A 43 23.13 4.66 5.93
CA SER A 43 21.72 4.35 6.20
C SER A 43 20.80 4.58 5.01
N VAL A 44 21.34 4.95 3.83
CA VAL A 44 20.55 5.41 2.69
C VAL A 44 20.99 4.70 1.42
N ALA A 45 20.04 4.13 0.69
CA ALA A 45 20.29 3.54 -0.63
C ALA A 45 19.16 3.85 -1.63
N ILE A 46 19.47 3.73 -2.91
CA ILE A 46 18.52 3.84 -4.01
C ILE A 46 18.53 2.52 -4.78
N LEU A 47 17.37 1.89 -4.89
CA LEU A 47 17.12 0.75 -5.76
C LEU A 47 16.51 1.23 -7.08
N ASP A 48 17.18 0.92 -8.19
CA ASP A 48 16.59 1.02 -9.52
C ASP A 48 15.96 -0.33 -9.88
N SER A 49 14.65 -0.31 -10.14
CA SER A 49 13.88 -1.50 -10.46
C SER A 49 13.94 -1.87 -11.94
N ASP A 50 14.57 -1.08 -12.81
CA ASP A 50 14.68 -1.37 -14.25
C ASP A 50 13.32 -1.70 -14.89
N ASP A 51 12.27 -0.98 -14.47
CA ASP A 51 10.86 -1.16 -14.86
C ASP A 51 10.28 -2.57 -14.61
N GLY A 52 10.91 -3.33 -13.72
CA GLY A 52 10.47 -4.65 -13.31
C GLY A 52 9.21 -4.66 -12.43
N MET A 53 8.87 -5.87 -11.95
CA MET A 53 7.72 -6.10 -11.10
C MET A 53 7.90 -5.42 -9.74
N GLY A 54 6.98 -4.51 -9.39
CA GLY A 54 7.08 -3.70 -8.17
C GLY A 54 7.10 -4.53 -6.89
N HIS A 55 6.44 -5.68 -6.88
CA HIS A 55 6.54 -6.65 -5.79
C HIS A 55 8.00 -7.07 -5.56
N CYS A 56 8.69 -7.53 -6.60
CA CYS A 56 10.06 -8.00 -6.52
C CYS A 56 11.03 -6.87 -6.12
N ALA A 57 10.80 -5.66 -6.63
CA ALA A 57 11.61 -4.50 -6.29
C ALA A 57 11.50 -4.14 -4.80
N LEU A 58 10.27 -4.09 -4.25
CA LEU A 58 10.07 -3.75 -2.85
C LEU A 58 10.45 -4.89 -1.89
N ILE A 59 10.44 -6.15 -2.33
CA ILE A 59 11.09 -7.26 -1.60
C ILE A 59 12.55 -6.91 -1.36
N LYS A 60 13.29 -6.71 -2.45
CA LYS A 60 14.73 -6.46 -2.41
C LYS A 60 15.07 -5.17 -1.67
N ALA A 61 14.25 -4.12 -1.83
CA ALA A 61 14.41 -2.86 -1.11
C ALA A 61 14.20 -3.04 0.40
N THR A 62 13.19 -3.82 0.80
CA THR A 62 12.89 -4.08 2.21
C THR A 62 14.01 -4.89 2.86
N ASP A 63 14.48 -5.95 2.21
CA ASP A 63 15.59 -6.77 2.72
C ASP A 63 16.85 -5.92 2.91
N HIS A 64 17.15 -5.05 1.95
CA HIS A 64 18.28 -4.14 2.05
C HIS A 64 18.09 -3.10 3.15
N ALA A 65 16.89 -2.52 3.29
CA ALA A 65 16.58 -1.56 4.35
C ALA A 65 16.73 -2.19 5.75
N ILE A 66 16.32 -3.45 5.92
CA ILE A 66 16.55 -4.19 7.17
C ILE A 66 18.04 -4.34 7.43
N SER A 67 18.84 -4.73 6.43
CA SER A 67 20.29 -4.86 6.56
C SER A 67 20.93 -3.55 7.04
N LEU A 68 20.61 -2.42 6.38
CA LEU A 68 21.10 -1.10 6.78
C LEU A 68 20.67 -0.76 8.22
N ALA A 69 19.42 -1.00 8.57
CA ALA A 69 18.90 -0.72 9.90
C ALA A 69 19.61 -1.53 11.01
N ARG A 70 20.08 -2.75 10.73
CA ARG A 70 20.88 -3.53 11.69
C ARG A 70 22.25 -2.94 11.92
N GLU A 71 22.85 -2.33 10.90
CA GLU A 71 24.19 -1.77 10.98
C GLU A 71 24.19 -0.38 11.61
N THR A 72 23.16 0.44 11.33
CA THR A 72 23.17 1.87 11.67
C THR A 72 21.99 2.32 12.51
N GLY A 73 21.02 1.45 12.75
CA GLY A 73 19.72 1.78 13.35
C GLY A 73 18.67 2.31 12.39
N LEU A 74 19.04 2.66 11.14
CA LEU A 74 18.14 3.17 10.12
C LEU A 74 18.48 2.62 8.73
N GLY A 75 17.46 2.15 8.01
CA GLY A 75 17.53 1.90 6.58
C GLY A 75 16.52 2.76 5.85
N PHE A 76 16.97 3.60 4.94
CA PHE A 76 16.14 4.43 4.07
C PHE A 76 16.43 4.02 2.63
N VAL A 77 15.51 3.28 2.02
CA VAL A 77 15.67 2.74 0.66
C VAL A 77 14.60 3.31 -0.24
N SER A 78 15.04 4.19 -1.13
CA SER A 78 14.24 4.71 -2.23
C SER A 78 14.19 3.71 -3.37
N VAL A 79 13.04 3.56 -4.02
CA VAL A 79 12.86 2.68 -5.17
C VAL A 79 12.35 3.51 -6.33
N LYS A 80 13.06 3.48 -7.47
CA LYS A 80 12.68 4.21 -8.70
C LYS A 80 12.52 3.26 -9.87
N ASN A 81 11.93 3.78 -10.96
CA ASN A 81 11.62 3.02 -12.17
C ASN A 81 10.88 1.71 -11.85
N THR A 82 9.91 1.77 -10.93
CA THR A 82 9.18 0.58 -10.51
C THR A 82 7.74 0.58 -11.03
N SER A 83 7.01 -0.48 -10.70
CA SER A 83 5.61 -0.68 -11.07
C SER A 83 4.76 -0.95 -9.82
N HIS A 84 3.46 -1.23 -10.01
CA HIS A 84 2.56 -1.46 -8.90
C HIS A 84 3.01 -2.65 -8.04
N CYS A 85 3.04 -2.47 -6.72
CA CYS A 85 3.64 -3.41 -5.77
C CYS A 85 2.65 -4.18 -4.89
N GLY A 86 1.34 -3.97 -5.07
CA GLY A 86 0.33 -4.65 -4.28
C GLY A 86 0.13 -4.03 -2.89
N ALA A 87 -0.14 -4.87 -1.90
CA ALA A 87 -0.40 -4.43 -0.52
C ALA A 87 0.91 -4.15 0.22
N LEU A 88 1.06 -2.94 0.77
CA LEU A 88 2.28 -2.51 1.46
C LEU A 88 2.53 -3.32 2.74
N SER A 89 1.46 -3.75 3.41
CA SER A 89 1.49 -4.60 4.61
C SER A 89 2.35 -5.85 4.47
N TRP A 90 2.52 -6.40 3.25
CA TRP A 90 3.40 -7.55 3.04
C TRP A 90 4.87 -7.21 3.35
N PHE A 91 5.38 -6.10 2.82
CA PHE A 91 6.75 -5.63 3.06
C PHE A 91 6.96 -5.25 4.53
N ILE A 92 5.92 -4.65 5.13
CA ILE A 92 5.92 -4.30 6.55
C ILE A 92 5.97 -5.54 7.44
N GLU A 93 5.20 -6.60 7.13
CA GLU A 93 5.25 -7.87 7.86
C GLU A 93 6.64 -8.49 7.79
N GLN A 94 7.32 -8.42 6.64
CA GLN A 94 8.71 -8.91 6.53
C GLN A 94 9.66 -8.20 7.50
N ALA A 95 9.66 -6.88 7.55
CA ALA A 95 10.55 -6.13 8.44
C ALA A 95 10.19 -6.32 9.92
N THR A 96 8.90 -6.25 10.26
CA THR A 96 8.44 -6.39 11.64
C THR A 96 8.59 -7.80 12.20
N SER A 97 8.53 -8.84 11.36
CA SER A 97 8.83 -10.22 11.77
C SER A 97 10.26 -10.40 12.27
N GLN A 98 11.16 -9.49 11.88
CA GLN A 98 12.55 -9.46 12.35
C GLN A 98 12.72 -8.56 13.59
N GLY A 99 11.65 -8.00 14.16
CA GLY A 99 11.76 -7.13 15.34
C GLY A 99 12.17 -5.69 15.02
N THR A 100 12.04 -5.26 13.76
CA THR A 100 12.28 -3.86 13.33
C THR A 100 10.96 -3.11 13.15
N VAL A 101 10.97 -1.79 13.31
CA VAL A 101 9.85 -0.91 12.93
C VAL A 101 10.00 -0.59 11.44
N ALA A 102 8.89 -0.50 10.71
CA ALA A 102 8.92 -0.21 9.29
C ALA A 102 7.86 0.78 8.84
N ILE A 103 8.20 1.57 7.82
CA ILE A 103 7.31 2.48 7.11
C ILE A 103 7.50 2.21 5.62
N ALA A 104 6.42 2.06 4.88
CA ALA A 104 6.45 1.93 3.44
C ALA A 104 5.42 2.86 2.84
N MET A 105 5.75 3.49 1.72
CA MET A 105 4.83 4.34 0.98
C MET A 105 5.13 4.26 -0.51
N THR A 106 4.11 4.46 -1.33
CA THR A 106 4.26 4.51 -2.78
C THR A 106 3.28 5.50 -3.38
N GLN A 107 3.68 6.11 -4.47
CA GLN A 107 2.77 6.88 -5.32
C GLN A 107 2.06 5.97 -6.32
N THR A 108 0.95 6.47 -6.89
CA THR A 108 0.23 5.85 -8.01
C THR A 108 -0.38 6.94 -8.89
N ASP A 109 -0.85 6.56 -10.08
CA ASP A 109 -1.54 7.45 -11.01
C ASP A 109 -2.76 8.16 -10.41
N THR A 110 -3.05 9.33 -10.95
CA THR A 110 -3.99 10.27 -10.36
C THR A 110 -5.44 9.80 -10.53
N CYS A 111 -6.16 9.79 -9.41
CA CYS A 111 -7.58 9.45 -9.33
C CYS A 111 -8.29 10.13 -8.16
N VAL A 112 -7.56 10.93 -7.37
CA VAL A 112 -8.07 11.64 -6.19
C VAL A 112 -7.97 13.14 -6.44
N ALA A 113 -9.07 13.86 -6.25
CA ALA A 113 -9.08 15.31 -6.24
C ALA A 113 -8.50 15.81 -4.90
N PRO A 114 -7.56 16.79 -4.91
CA PRO A 114 -7.05 17.36 -3.67
C PRO A 114 -8.18 18.09 -2.94
N TYR A 115 -8.02 18.31 -1.63
CA TYR A 115 -9.05 18.99 -0.85
C TYR A 115 -9.35 20.39 -1.42
N GLY A 116 -10.63 20.64 -1.75
CA GLY A 116 -11.09 21.87 -2.40
C GLY A 116 -10.94 21.89 -3.93
N GLY A 117 -10.36 20.85 -4.54
CA GLY A 117 -10.28 20.68 -5.98
C GLY A 117 -11.40 19.81 -6.55
N ALA A 118 -11.65 19.95 -7.85
CA ALA A 118 -12.64 19.17 -8.60
C ALA A 118 -12.01 18.17 -9.59
N GLU A 119 -10.70 18.27 -9.81
CA GLU A 119 -9.94 17.44 -10.76
C GLU A 119 -8.91 16.58 -10.03
N ARG A 120 -8.67 15.36 -10.55
CA ARG A 120 -7.60 14.50 -10.04
C ARG A 120 -6.23 15.18 -10.12
N PHE A 121 -5.49 15.06 -9.03
CA PHE A 121 -4.09 15.46 -8.96
C PHE A 121 -3.27 14.46 -8.15
N LEU A 122 -3.90 13.77 -7.21
CA LEU A 122 -3.25 12.83 -6.31
C LEU A 122 -3.62 11.40 -6.70
N GLY A 123 -2.71 10.46 -6.45
CA GLY A 123 -3.07 9.05 -6.40
C GLY A 123 -3.79 8.70 -5.09
N THR A 124 -4.18 7.43 -4.94
CA THR A 124 -4.59 6.90 -3.62
C THR A 124 -3.41 6.74 -2.65
N ASN A 125 -2.20 7.04 -3.11
CA ASN A 125 -0.92 7.15 -2.40
C ASN A 125 -0.93 6.51 -1.01
N PRO A 126 -0.78 5.18 -0.94
CA PRO A 126 -0.85 4.48 0.33
C PRO A 126 0.41 4.68 1.17
N ILE A 127 0.22 4.58 2.49
CA ILE A 127 1.27 4.52 3.49
C ILE A 127 0.96 3.40 4.46
N ALA A 128 1.99 2.66 4.86
CA ALA A 128 1.91 1.62 5.85
C ALA A 128 2.97 1.80 6.94
N PHE A 129 2.58 1.45 8.16
CA PHE A 129 3.43 1.45 9.36
C PHE A 129 3.36 0.08 10.01
N GLY A 130 4.49 -0.41 10.51
CA GLY A 130 4.54 -1.67 11.24
C GLY A 130 5.38 -1.59 12.48
N PHE A 131 4.90 -2.25 13.53
CA PHE A 131 5.53 -2.28 14.83
C PHE A 131 5.59 -3.73 15.33
N PRO A 132 6.76 -4.25 15.72
CA PRO A 132 6.89 -5.57 16.29
C PRO A 132 6.22 -5.59 17.68
N VAL A 133 5.51 -6.68 17.96
CA VAL A 133 4.79 -6.89 19.22
C VAL A 133 5.28 -8.21 19.80
N LYS A 134 5.75 -8.20 21.05
CA LYS A 134 6.22 -9.42 21.71
C LYS A 134 5.07 -10.42 21.87
N ASP A 135 5.36 -11.70 21.62
CA ASP A 135 4.45 -12.84 21.80
C ASP A 135 3.09 -12.70 21.05
N SER A 136 3.06 -11.89 19.97
CA SER A 136 1.88 -11.62 19.16
C SER A 136 2.28 -11.34 17.71
N HIS A 137 1.30 -11.34 16.80
CA HIS A 137 1.48 -10.76 15.46
C HIS A 137 1.84 -9.26 15.57
N PRO A 138 2.59 -8.71 14.60
CA PRO A 138 2.90 -7.28 14.57
C PRO A 138 1.61 -6.46 14.42
N MET A 139 1.64 -5.22 14.91
CA MET A 139 0.59 -4.24 14.65
C MET A 139 0.94 -3.51 13.34
N ILE A 140 0.06 -3.61 12.34
CA ILE A 140 0.28 -3.02 11.02
C ILE A 140 -0.87 -2.07 10.69
N VAL A 141 -0.53 -0.84 10.32
CA VAL A 141 -1.43 0.10 9.67
C VAL A 141 -1.10 0.07 8.19
N ASP A 142 -2.07 -0.19 7.32
CA ASP A 142 -1.92 -0.13 5.86
C ASP A 142 -3.15 0.56 5.30
N MET A 143 -2.97 1.75 4.74
CA MET A 143 -4.07 2.63 4.37
C MET A 143 -3.79 3.39 3.09
N ALA A 144 -4.83 3.48 2.25
CA ALA A 144 -4.89 4.48 1.19
C ALA A 144 -5.14 5.87 1.78
N THR A 145 -4.73 6.90 1.05
CA THR A 145 -5.03 8.31 1.37
C THR A 145 -6.34 8.81 0.77
N SER A 146 -7.03 7.99 -0.02
CA SER A 146 -8.39 8.22 -0.47
C SER A 146 -9.42 7.77 0.57
N ALA A 147 -10.60 8.41 0.57
CA ALA A 147 -11.72 8.09 1.46
C ALA A 147 -12.30 6.69 1.19
N ILE A 148 -12.09 6.17 -0.02
CA ILE A 148 -12.46 4.81 -0.40
C ILE A 148 -11.41 4.20 -1.34
N ALA A 149 -11.20 2.90 -1.24
CA ALA A 149 -10.32 2.18 -2.16
C ALA A 149 -10.93 2.12 -3.57
N PHE A 150 -10.10 2.31 -4.60
CA PHE A 150 -10.55 2.31 -6.00
C PHE A 150 -11.28 1.01 -6.40
N GLY A 151 -10.85 -0.14 -5.88
CA GLY A 151 -11.53 -1.43 -6.13
C GLY A 151 -12.98 -1.47 -5.65
N LYS A 152 -13.34 -0.73 -4.60
CA LYS A 152 -14.74 -0.61 -4.14
C LYS A 152 -15.59 0.20 -5.13
N ILE A 153 -14.98 1.14 -5.86
CA ILE A 153 -15.66 1.86 -6.94
C ILE A 153 -15.93 0.94 -8.13
N LEU A 154 -14.96 0.12 -8.51
CA LEU A 154 -15.16 -0.87 -9.60
C LEU A 154 -16.32 -1.82 -9.24
N HIS A 155 -16.32 -2.36 -8.03
CA HIS A 155 -17.41 -3.21 -7.55
C HIS A 155 -18.77 -2.47 -7.50
N ALA A 156 -18.80 -1.22 -7.07
CA ALA A 156 -20.02 -0.41 -7.06
C ALA A 156 -20.54 -0.14 -8.50
N LYS A 157 -19.64 0.10 -9.46
CA LYS A 157 -19.97 0.25 -10.88
C LYS A 157 -20.53 -1.05 -11.47
N GLU A 158 -19.96 -2.20 -11.11
CA GLU A 158 -20.44 -3.52 -11.58
C GLU A 158 -21.82 -3.87 -10.99
N THR A 159 -22.04 -3.57 -9.71
CA THR A 159 -23.28 -3.94 -9.00
C THR A 159 -24.38 -2.88 -9.07
N GLY A 160 -24.07 -1.68 -9.58
CA GLY A 160 -24.96 -0.52 -9.57
C GLY A 160 -25.30 0.00 -8.17
N LYS A 161 -24.63 -0.49 -7.12
CA LYS A 161 -24.93 -0.10 -5.74
C LYS A 161 -24.33 1.28 -5.43
N PRO A 162 -25.08 2.19 -4.78
CA PRO A 162 -24.57 3.49 -4.41
C PRO A 162 -23.42 3.36 -3.41
N ILE A 163 -22.45 4.28 -3.51
CA ILE A 163 -21.38 4.44 -2.52
C ILE A 163 -21.81 5.40 -1.41
N GLY A 164 -21.07 5.41 -0.30
CA GLY A 164 -21.27 6.39 0.76
C GLY A 164 -21.08 7.84 0.28
N HIS A 165 -21.79 8.77 0.91
CA HIS A 165 -21.65 10.20 0.65
C HIS A 165 -20.23 10.70 1.03
N GLY A 166 -19.69 11.65 0.25
CA GLY A 166 -18.39 12.25 0.52
C GLY A 166 -17.18 11.40 0.15
N LEU A 167 -17.35 10.37 -0.68
CA LEU A 167 -16.26 9.48 -1.11
C LEU A 167 -15.76 9.77 -2.53
N ALA A 168 -16.57 10.44 -3.36
CA ALA A 168 -16.24 10.71 -4.77
C ALA A 168 -16.94 11.97 -5.31
N LEU A 169 -16.41 12.47 -6.42
CA LEU A 169 -16.94 13.56 -7.22
C LEU A 169 -17.32 13.09 -8.62
N ASP A 170 -18.32 13.74 -9.21
CA ASP A 170 -18.62 13.63 -10.64
C ASP A 170 -17.71 14.53 -11.49
N LYS A 171 -17.95 14.52 -12.81
CA LYS A 171 -17.15 15.29 -13.78
C LYS A 171 -17.30 16.82 -13.61
N GLU A 172 -18.39 17.28 -13.01
CA GLU A 172 -18.63 18.69 -12.68
C GLU A 172 -18.02 19.08 -11.32
N GLY A 173 -17.48 18.12 -10.57
CA GLY A 173 -16.90 18.36 -9.25
C GLY A 173 -17.91 18.33 -8.11
N HIS A 174 -19.13 17.84 -8.34
CA HIS A 174 -20.13 17.67 -7.28
C HIS A 174 -19.97 16.33 -6.59
N ILE A 175 -20.26 16.29 -5.28
CA ILE A 175 -20.28 15.02 -4.53
C ILE A 175 -21.34 14.10 -5.13
N THR A 176 -20.95 12.87 -5.44
CA THR A 176 -21.87 11.85 -5.98
C THR A 176 -21.80 10.55 -5.18
N THR A 177 -22.96 9.89 -5.06
CA THR A 177 -23.08 8.52 -4.56
C THR A 177 -23.38 7.52 -5.68
N ASP A 178 -23.67 8.01 -6.89
CA ASP A 178 -23.97 7.19 -8.05
C ASP A 178 -22.67 6.66 -8.65
N PRO A 179 -22.43 5.33 -8.62
CA PRO A 179 -21.18 4.75 -9.08
C PRO A 179 -20.88 5.06 -10.55
N HIS A 180 -21.88 5.25 -11.40
CA HIS A 180 -21.68 5.52 -12.83
C HIS A 180 -21.33 6.98 -13.13
N LYS A 181 -21.54 7.89 -12.16
CA LYS A 181 -21.15 9.30 -12.28
C LYS A 181 -19.77 9.60 -11.72
N ILE A 182 -19.14 8.66 -11.02
CA ILE A 182 -17.84 8.87 -10.37
C ILE A 182 -16.73 9.09 -11.40
N GLU A 183 -16.09 10.26 -11.30
CA GLU A 183 -14.88 10.63 -12.04
C GLU A 183 -13.66 10.66 -11.11
N ASN A 184 -13.75 11.32 -9.95
CA ASN A 184 -12.64 11.51 -9.02
C ASN A 184 -12.99 11.01 -7.62
N LEU A 185 -12.02 10.45 -6.91
CA LEU A 185 -12.13 10.12 -5.49
C LEU A 185 -11.87 11.36 -4.62
N LEU A 186 -12.35 11.32 -3.38
CA LEU A 186 -12.01 12.31 -2.34
C LEU A 186 -10.97 11.76 -1.35
N PRO A 187 -10.17 12.62 -0.70
CA PRO A 187 -9.21 12.22 0.31
C PRO A 187 -9.90 11.85 1.63
N PHE A 188 -9.36 10.88 2.38
CA PHE A 188 -9.90 10.58 3.72
C PHE A 188 -9.66 11.78 4.66
N GLY A 189 -10.63 12.06 5.53
CA GLY A 189 -10.48 13.17 6.48
C GLY A 189 -10.27 14.55 5.82
N GLY A 190 -10.65 14.72 4.55
CA GLY A 190 -10.54 15.98 3.81
C GLY A 190 -9.09 16.44 3.65
N HIS A 191 -8.80 17.67 4.06
CA HIS A 191 -7.47 18.29 3.93
C HIS A 191 -6.33 17.45 4.52
N LYS A 192 -6.60 16.61 5.54
CA LYS A 192 -5.59 15.75 6.16
C LYS A 192 -5.12 14.64 5.21
N GLY A 193 -6.05 13.88 4.62
CA GLY A 193 -5.69 12.85 3.64
C GLY A 193 -5.06 13.45 2.39
N SER A 194 -5.53 14.63 1.96
CA SER A 194 -4.93 15.38 0.86
C SER A 194 -3.46 15.75 1.16
N GLY A 195 -3.19 16.22 2.39
CA GLY A 195 -1.83 16.57 2.83
C GLY A 195 -0.91 15.35 2.91
N ILE A 196 -1.41 14.21 3.41
CA ILE A 196 -0.62 12.96 3.47
C ILE A 196 -0.33 12.43 2.07
N ALA A 197 -1.31 12.43 1.16
CA ALA A 197 -1.11 12.02 -0.22
C ALA A 197 -0.04 12.86 -0.93
N LEU A 198 -0.07 14.18 -0.72
CA LEU A 198 0.93 15.11 -1.26
C LEU A 198 2.31 14.88 -0.65
N ALA A 199 2.39 14.62 0.66
CA ALA A 199 3.65 14.29 1.33
C ALA A 199 4.26 13.00 0.77
N ILE A 200 3.44 11.99 0.45
CA ILE A 200 3.92 10.74 -0.17
C ILE A 200 4.46 11.01 -1.58
N ASP A 201 3.76 11.80 -2.41
CA ASP A 201 4.26 12.21 -3.73
C ASP A 201 5.58 12.98 -3.61
N ALA A 202 5.70 13.86 -2.61
CA ALA A 202 6.93 14.61 -2.37
C ALA A 202 8.08 13.70 -1.91
N LEU A 203 7.84 12.76 -0.99
CA LEU A 203 8.85 11.83 -0.46
C LEU A 203 9.25 10.74 -1.46
N THR A 204 8.37 10.38 -2.40
CA THR A 204 8.62 9.34 -3.40
C THR A 204 8.99 9.95 -4.76
N GLY A 205 8.07 10.65 -5.42
CA GLY A 205 8.32 11.27 -6.72
C GLY A 205 9.40 12.34 -6.66
N VAL A 206 9.11 13.44 -5.97
CA VAL A 206 9.95 14.67 -6.03
C VAL A 206 11.32 14.46 -5.41
N LEU A 207 11.38 13.91 -4.19
CA LEU A 207 12.63 13.68 -3.46
C LEU A 207 13.58 12.73 -4.21
N MET A 208 13.05 11.78 -4.97
CA MET A 208 13.85 10.79 -5.72
C MET A 208 14.12 11.19 -7.16
N GLY A 209 13.64 12.36 -7.61
CA GLY A 209 13.73 12.77 -9.02
C GLY A 209 12.95 11.87 -9.99
N ALA A 210 11.87 11.26 -9.52
CA ALA A 210 10.98 10.42 -10.29
C ALA A 210 9.72 11.17 -10.75
N ASN A 211 8.86 10.51 -11.51
CA ASN A 211 7.55 11.05 -11.87
C ASN A 211 6.73 11.32 -10.60
N PHE A 212 5.78 12.25 -10.66
CA PHE A 212 4.84 12.59 -9.60
C PHE A 212 3.48 12.95 -10.18
N SER A 213 2.40 12.76 -9.41
CA SER A 213 1.05 13.21 -9.75
C SER A 213 0.67 12.90 -11.21
N ASN A 214 0.23 13.89 -11.99
CA ASN A 214 -0.24 13.74 -13.37
C ASN A 214 0.85 13.30 -14.37
N HIS A 215 2.12 13.23 -13.97
CA HIS A 215 3.21 12.68 -14.79
C HIS A 215 3.34 11.15 -14.67
N ILE A 216 2.61 10.53 -13.74
CA ILE A 216 2.60 9.08 -13.57
C ILE A 216 1.72 8.44 -14.66
N VAL A 217 2.28 7.44 -15.35
CA VAL A 217 1.54 6.65 -16.34
C VAL A 217 0.38 5.91 -15.69
N ARG A 218 -0.79 5.94 -16.34
CA ARG A 218 -2.02 5.35 -15.82
C ARG A 218 -1.89 3.85 -15.59
N MET A 219 -2.59 3.34 -14.58
CA MET A 219 -2.66 1.91 -14.33
C MET A 219 -3.32 1.20 -15.51
N TYR A 220 -4.43 1.72 -16.03
CA TYR A 220 -5.20 1.12 -17.13
C TYR A 220 -5.12 1.96 -18.42
N GLY A 221 -5.21 1.29 -19.57
CA GLY A 221 -5.20 1.90 -20.92
C GLY A 221 -3.81 2.01 -21.53
N ASP A 222 -2.84 2.58 -20.81
CA ASP A 222 -1.44 2.76 -21.26
C ASP A 222 -0.58 1.50 -20.99
N TYR A 223 -1.02 0.33 -21.47
CA TYR A 223 -0.39 -0.97 -21.13
C TYR A 223 1.02 -1.15 -21.71
N ASP A 224 1.36 -0.44 -22.77
CA ASP A 224 2.65 -0.46 -23.48
C ASP A 224 3.71 0.47 -22.87
N LYS A 225 3.33 1.32 -21.91
CA LYS A 225 4.23 2.29 -21.28
C LYS A 225 4.72 1.80 -19.92
N MET A 226 5.99 2.05 -19.62
CA MET A 226 6.55 1.81 -18.29
C MET A 226 5.92 2.75 -17.26
N ARG A 227 5.57 2.20 -16.09
CA ARG A 227 4.85 2.96 -15.06
C ARG A 227 5.68 4.07 -14.43
N LYS A 228 7.00 3.88 -14.32
CA LYS A 228 7.96 4.82 -13.71
C LYS A 228 7.52 5.29 -12.31
N LEU A 229 6.96 4.38 -11.51
CA LEU A 229 6.62 4.68 -10.12
C LEU A 229 7.87 4.82 -9.27
N ALA A 230 7.68 5.46 -8.12
CA ALA A 230 8.64 5.43 -7.03
C ALA A 230 7.97 5.02 -5.72
N SER A 231 8.76 4.43 -4.84
CA SER A 231 8.33 3.99 -3.51
C SER A 231 9.46 4.24 -2.52
N LEU A 232 9.11 4.28 -1.24
CA LEU A 232 10.06 4.45 -0.15
C LEU A 232 9.82 3.37 0.90
N VAL A 233 10.90 2.74 1.35
CA VAL A 233 10.91 1.85 2.51
C VAL A 233 11.86 2.44 3.55
N ILE A 234 11.35 2.63 4.77
CA ILE A 234 12.12 3.05 5.93
C ILE A 234 12.04 1.93 6.97
N VAL A 235 13.17 1.46 7.45
CA VAL A 235 13.27 0.48 8.52
C VAL A 235 14.09 1.07 9.65
N ILE A 236 13.62 0.87 10.88
CA ILE A 236 14.24 1.39 12.09
C ILE A 236 14.46 0.21 13.03
N ASP A 237 15.68 0.04 13.52
CA ASP A 237 16.00 -0.97 14.52
C ASP A 237 15.90 -0.37 15.93
N PRO A 238 14.88 -0.72 16.74
CA PRO A 238 14.73 -0.18 18.08
C PRO A 238 15.91 -0.50 19.00
N GLN A 239 16.59 -1.63 18.80
CA GLN A 239 17.75 -2.01 19.60
C GLN A 239 18.91 -1.05 19.38
N MET A 240 19.18 -0.68 18.13
CA MET A 240 20.23 0.28 17.75
C MET A 240 19.90 1.71 18.20
N LEU A 241 18.62 2.03 18.38
CA LEU A 241 18.18 3.28 19.01
C LEU A 241 18.24 3.25 20.55
N GLY A 242 18.75 2.18 21.16
CA GLY A 242 18.87 2.05 22.61
C GLY A 242 17.58 1.61 23.32
N ASN A 243 16.59 1.10 22.59
CA ASN A 243 15.33 0.59 23.14
C ASN A 243 15.12 -0.91 22.83
N PRO A 244 15.87 -1.83 23.46
CA PRO A 244 15.69 -3.27 23.27
C PRO A 244 14.35 -3.79 23.81
N LEU A 245 13.63 -3.01 24.63
CA LEU A 245 12.33 -3.40 25.21
C LEU A 245 11.14 -2.97 24.34
N PHE A 246 11.38 -2.36 23.17
CA PHE A 246 10.34 -1.79 22.32
C PHE A 246 9.17 -2.74 22.07
N SER A 247 9.43 -3.99 21.65
CA SER A 247 8.36 -4.96 21.35
C SER A 247 7.54 -5.38 22.57
N SER A 248 8.15 -5.36 23.76
CA SER A 248 7.45 -5.64 25.03
C SER A 248 6.54 -4.47 25.41
N ILE A 249 7.03 -3.23 25.25
CA ILE A 249 6.23 -2.02 25.49
C ILE A 249 5.08 -1.93 24.49
N MET A 250 5.32 -2.28 23.22
CA MET A 250 4.27 -2.40 22.21
C MET A 250 3.22 -3.46 22.57
N SER A 251 3.63 -4.60 23.15
CA SER A 251 2.67 -5.59 23.65
C SER A 251 1.77 -5.01 24.74
N THR A 252 2.32 -4.24 25.68
CA THR A 252 1.52 -3.55 26.69
C THR A 252 0.54 -2.58 26.05
N MET A 253 1.01 -1.70 25.17
CA MET A 253 0.17 -0.70 24.48
C MET A 253 -0.98 -1.34 23.70
N VAL A 254 -0.71 -2.40 22.95
CA VAL A 254 -1.73 -3.10 22.15
C VAL A 254 -2.75 -3.82 23.03
N ASN A 255 -2.31 -4.41 24.14
CA ASN A 255 -3.21 -5.05 25.10
C ASN A 255 -4.09 -4.02 25.82
N GLU A 256 -3.54 -2.87 26.21
CA GLU A 256 -4.29 -1.76 26.78
C GLU A 256 -5.31 -1.19 25.79
N LEU A 257 -4.93 -1.01 24.52
CA LEU A 257 -5.84 -0.58 23.45
C LEU A 257 -7.04 -1.52 23.31
N ARG A 258 -6.78 -2.83 23.25
CA ARG A 258 -7.83 -3.86 23.13
C ARG A 258 -8.72 -3.95 24.37
N ALA A 259 -8.21 -3.55 25.54
CA ALA A 259 -8.94 -3.52 26.80
C ALA A 259 -9.80 -2.24 26.99
N VAL A 260 -9.66 -1.23 26.13
CA VAL A 260 -10.49 -0.02 26.17
C VAL A 260 -11.96 -0.41 26.07
N LYS A 261 -12.79 0.15 26.96
CA LYS A 261 -14.24 -0.06 26.96
C LYS A 261 -14.82 0.32 25.59
N PRO A 262 -15.47 -0.61 24.86
CA PRO A 262 -16.07 -0.27 23.58
C PRO A 262 -17.26 0.67 23.76
N MET A 263 -17.52 1.48 22.74
CA MET A 263 -18.72 2.31 22.68
C MET A 263 -19.98 1.46 22.49
N PRO A 264 -21.19 1.97 22.83
CA PRO A 264 -22.44 1.23 22.61
C PRO A 264 -22.57 0.73 21.17
N GLY A 265 -22.93 -0.55 21.01
CA GLY A 265 -23.07 -1.21 19.71
C GLY A 265 -21.77 -1.73 19.08
N VAL A 266 -20.64 -1.63 19.77
CA VAL A 266 -19.36 -2.22 19.35
C VAL A 266 -18.96 -3.32 20.33
N ASP A 267 -18.60 -4.50 19.81
CA ASP A 267 -18.28 -5.67 20.65
C ASP A 267 -16.94 -5.53 21.39
N LYS A 268 -15.91 -5.05 20.69
CA LYS A 268 -14.55 -4.86 21.24
C LYS A 268 -13.76 -3.82 20.44
N VAL A 269 -12.81 -3.16 21.10
CA VAL A 269 -11.83 -2.31 20.43
C VAL A 269 -10.75 -3.20 19.79
N LEU A 270 -10.42 -2.92 18.53
CA LEU A 270 -9.45 -3.68 17.75
C LEU A 270 -8.18 -2.86 17.55
N ALA A 271 -7.03 -3.53 17.57
CA ALA A 271 -5.80 -2.93 17.07
C ALA A 271 -5.79 -2.91 15.53
N PRO A 272 -5.06 -1.97 14.91
CA PRO A 272 -4.83 -1.99 13.47
C PRO A 272 -4.28 -3.34 13.02
N ASN A 273 -4.88 -3.91 11.97
CA ASN A 273 -4.71 -5.25 11.41
C ASN A 273 -5.41 -6.44 12.11
N ASP A 274 -6.02 -6.29 13.28
CA ASP A 274 -6.76 -7.39 13.92
C ASP A 274 -7.81 -8.04 12.99
N PRO A 275 -8.62 -7.28 12.22
CA PRO A 275 -9.54 -7.88 11.24
C PRO A 275 -8.84 -8.73 10.17
N GLN A 276 -7.69 -8.26 9.67
CA GLN A 276 -6.89 -8.93 8.65
C GLN A 276 -6.28 -10.23 9.20
N ILE A 277 -5.83 -10.23 10.46
CA ILE A 277 -5.31 -11.43 11.13
C ILE A 277 -6.42 -12.46 11.34
N ALA A 278 -7.57 -12.04 11.86
CA ALA A 278 -8.72 -12.93 12.04
C ALA A 278 -9.19 -13.53 10.69
N TYR A 279 -9.17 -12.73 9.61
CA TYR A 279 -9.49 -13.20 8.27
C TYR A 279 -8.44 -14.18 7.72
N LYS A 280 -7.15 -13.94 7.98
CA LYS A 280 -6.05 -14.85 7.64
C LYS A 280 -6.20 -16.21 8.33
N GLU A 281 -6.48 -16.22 9.63
CA GLU A 281 -6.72 -17.45 10.39
C GLU A 281 -7.92 -18.25 9.86
N LYS A 282 -8.98 -17.56 9.44
CA LYS A 282 -10.13 -18.19 8.79
C LYS A 282 -9.73 -18.80 7.44
N CYS A 283 -9.06 -18.05 6.58
CA CYS A 283 -8.62 -18.51 5.27
C CYS A 283 -7.64 -19.69 5.34
N LEU A 284 -6.77 -19.75 6.37
CA LEU A 284 -5.86 -20.88 6.58
C LEU A 284 -6.61 -22.20 6.88
N LYS A 285 -7.83 -22.13 7.42
CA LYS A 285 -8.67 -23.30 7.72
C LYS A 285 -9.63 -23.65 6.59
N GLU A 286 -10.23 -22.63 5.98
CA GLU A 286 -11.35 -22.78 5.03
C GLU A 286 -10.93 -22.61 3.56
N GLY A 287 -9.71 -22.14 3.30
CA GLY A 287 -9.26 -21.70 1.99
C GLY A 287 -9.55 -20.22 1.73
N ILE A 288 -8.88 -19.66 0.72
CA ILE A 288 -9.06 -18.27 0.29
C ILE A 288 -10.19 -18.24 -0.76
N PRO A 289 -11.28 -17.49 -0.54
CA PRO A 289 -12.32 -17.35 -1.55
C PRO A 289 -11.78 -16.55 -2.74
N VAL A 290 -11.99 -17.07 -3.95
CA VAL A 290 -11.62 -16.42 -5.22
C VAL A 290 -12.88 -16.35 -6.08
N ALA A 291 -13.11 -15.20 -6.71
CA ALA A 291 -14.26 -15.05 -7.61
C ALA A 291 -14.09 -15.97 -8.84
N GLU A 292 -15.19 -16.60 -9.28
CA GLU A 292 -15.18 -17.61 -10.34
C GLU A 292 -14.47 -17.13 -11.62
N GLY A 293 -14.77 -15.90 -12.08
CA GLY A 293 -14.12 -15.34 -13.27
C GLY A 293 -12.61 -15.20 -13.14
N ILE A 294 -12.11 -14.88 -11.93
CA ILE A 294 -10.67 -14.83 -11.66
C ILE A 294 -10.09 -16.24 -11.66
N TYR A 295 -10.77 -17.20 -11.03
CA TYR A 295 -10.31 -18.58 -10.99
C TYR A 295 -10.22 -19.19 -12.40
N GLN A 296 -11.24 -19.00 -13.23
CA GLN A 296 -11.25 -19.45 -14.63
C GLN A 296 -10.09 -18.85 -15.43
N TYR A 297 -9.84 -17.54 -15.29
CA TYR A 297 -8.67 -16.92 -15.94
C TYR A 297 -7.33 -17.56 -15.50
N LEU A 298 -7.20 -17.95 -14.23
CA LEU A 298 -5.95 -18.48 -13.69
C LEU A 298 -5.64 -19.92 -14.13
N ILE A 299 -6.65 -20.72 -14.47
CA ILE A 299 -6.46 -22.12 -14.88
C ILE A 299 -6.26 -22.29 -16.39
N GLY A 300 -6.43 -21.23 -17.18
CA GLY A 300 -6.30 -21.22 -18.64
C GLY A 300 -7.58 -21.62 -19.37
#